data_AF-A0A9N7Q717-F1
#
_entry.id   AF-A0A9N7Q717-F1
#
_cell.length_a   1.000
_cell.length_b   1.000
_cell.length_c   1.000
_cell.angle_alpha   90.00
_cell.angle_beta   90.00
_cell.angle_gamma   90.00
#
_symmetry.space_group_name_H-M   'P 1'
#
loop_
_entity.id
_entity.type
_entity.pdbx_description
1 polymer ?
#
loop_
_entity_poly.entity_id
_entity_poly.type
_entity_poly.pdbx_seq_one_letter_code
_entity_poly.pdbx_strand_id
1 'polypeptide(L)'
;MVEANPAIETFTERPARVAGPGSAMIDFWIRLRDAPAGEFWLIEHRDAKEGDDRAVEEDTGSDSLLHGLPVRVIHQSELEAWRVPIANWSRIVPYLVSYRRFRTPVLEQAIVVYLNEPRALDAIVERFSEYDQASVEASLFALLASGRVVSPDIAVAPLSGATSFQRV
;
A
#
# COMPACT_ATOMS: atom_id res chain seq x y z
N MET A 1 0.70 -0.66 2.89
CA MET A 1 0.88 0.63 2.17
C MET A 1 -0.11 1.63 2.74
N VAL A 2 0.35 2.82 3.12
CA VAL A 2 -0.44 3.83 3.87
C VAL A 2 -1.65 4.28 3.03
N GLU A 3 -1.45 4.46 1.73
CA GLU A 3 -2.43 4.94 0.76
C GLU A 3 -3.54 3.93 0.45
N ALA A 4 -3.32 2.65 0.76
CA ALA A 4 -4.26 1.56 0.51
C ALA A 4 -4.89 1.00 1.80
N ASN A 5 -4.57 1.56 2.97
CA ASN A 5 -5.12 1.09 4.24
C ASN A 5 -6.47 1.78 4.52
N PRO A 6 -7.61 1.05 4.51
CA PRO A 6 -8.92 1.66 4.69
C PRO A 6 -9.14 2.25 6.09
N ALA A 7 -8.35 1.87 7.09
CA ALA A 7 -8.40 2.43 8.44
C ALA A 7 -7.79 3.83 8.53
N ILE A 8 -6.98 4.24 7.55
CA ILE A 8 -6.33 5.55 7.50
C ILE A 8 -7.28 6.57 6.86
N GLU A 9 -7.59 7.65 7.59
CA GLU A 9 -8.40 8.75 7.06
C GLU A 9 -7.55 9.75 6.29
N THR A 10 -6.39 10.10 6.83
CA THR A 10 -5.44 11.05 6.26
C THR A 10 -4.04 10.76 6.79
N PHE A 11 -3.04 11.18 6.03
CA PHE A 11 -1.64 11.08 6.44
C PHE A 11 -0.85 12.30 5.95
N THR A 12 0.36 12.47 6.49
CA THR A 12 1.34 13.44 6.04
C THR A 12 2.70 12.79 6.05
N GLU A 13 3.38 12.78 4.90
CA GLU A 13 4.76 12.31 4.79
C GLU A 13 5.73 13.35 5.35
N ARG A 14 6.74 12.89 6.09
CA ARG A 14 7.84 13.73 6.61
C ARG A 14 7.37 15.00 7.33
N PRO A 15 6.46 14.87 8.32
CA PRO A 15 5.81 16.02 8.94
C PRO A 15 6.79 16.90 9.75
N ALA A 16 7.75 16.26 10.43
CA ALA A 16 8.72 16.94 11.29
C ALA A 16 9.90 16.01 11.60
N ARG A 17 10.93 16.58 12.23
CA ARG A 17 11.97 15.79 12.90
C ARG A 17 11.56 15.48 14.34
N VAL A 18 12.06 14.39 14.90
CA VAL A 18 11.78 13.98 16.29
C VAL A 18 12.20 15.06 17.29
N ALA A 19 13.29 15.78 17.00
CA ALA A 19 13.76 16.88 17.81
C ALA A 19 14.35 17.99 16.91
N GLY A 20 15.64 18.31 17.10
CA GLY A 20 16.33 19.39 16.41
C GLY A 20 17.00 19.00 15.09
N PRO A 21 17.77 19.93 14.50
CA PRO A 21 18.59 19.66 13.31
C PRO A 21 19.48 18.43 13.52
N GLY A 22 19.44 17.50 12.56
CA GLY A 22 20.22 16.25 12.61
C GLY A 22 19.51 15.07 13.30
N SER A 23 18.39 15.28 13.99
CA SER A 23 17.58 14.18 14.54
C SER A 23 16.80 13.44 13.44
N ALA A 24 16.35 12.21 13.74
CA ALA A 24 15.58 11.38 12.81
C ALA A 24 14.36 12.13 12.25
N MET A 25 14.09 11.93 10.96
CA MET A 25 12.88 12.42 10.32
C MET A 25 11.74 11.45 10.65
N ILE A 26 10.57 11.98 11.04
CA ILE A 26 9.37 11.16 11.16
C ILE A 26 8.93 10.76 9.75
N ASP A 27 8.68 9.49 9.47
CA ASP A 27 8.30 9.09 8.12
C ASP A 27 6.85 9.48 7.80
N PHE A 28 5.92 9.23 8.74
CA PHE A 28 4.51 9.58 8.57
C PHE A 28 3.89 10.12 9.86
N TRP A 29 2.99 11.09 9.72
CA TRP A 29 1.90 11.28 10.66
C TRP A 29 0.64 10.68 10.05
N ILE A 30 -0.11 9.90 10.83
CA ILE A 30 -1.29 9.16 10.36
C ILE A 30 -2.45 9.44 11.29
N ARG A 31 -3.64 9.70 10.72
CA ARG A 31 -4.89 9.69 11.46
C ARG A 31 -5.70 8.45 11.07
N LEU A 32 -5.92 7.58 12.04
CA LEU A 32 -6.80 6.40 11.90
C LEU A 32 -8.23 6.77 12.28
N ARG A 33 -9.22 6.07 11.73
CA ARG A 33 -10.64 6.25 12.08
C ARG A 33 -10.90 6.07 13.58
N ASP A 34 -10.22 5.12 14.19
CA ASP A 34 -10.38 4.77 15.61
C ASP A 34 -9.41 5.55 16.54
N ALA A 35 -8.52 6.37 15.98
CA ALA A 35 -7.54 7.18 16.71
C ALA A 35 -7.53 8.63 16.19
N PRO A 36 -8.49 9.48 16.60
CA PRO A 36 -8.72 10.80 16.01
C PRO A 36 -7.60 11.81 16.28
N ALA A 37 -6.78 11.61 17.33
CA ALA A 37 -5.60 12.43 17.61
C ALA A 37 -4.44 12.16 16.63
N GLY A 38 -4.44 10.99 15.99
CA GLY A 38 -3.38 10.51 15.12
C GLY A 38 -2.17 9.98 15.89
N GLU A 39 -1.23 9.42 15.12
CA GLU A 39 0.00 8.79 15.61
C GLU A 39 1.14 9.02 14.61
N PHE A 40 2.37 9.01 15.11
CA PHE A 40 3.57 9.12 14.29
C PHE A 40 4.13 7.74 13.98
N TRP A 41 4.44 7.48 12.72
CA TRP A 41 5.09 6.26 12.27
C TRP A 41 6.53 6.55 11.85
N LEU A 42 7.46 5.78 12.41
CA LEU A 42 8.88 5.77 12.05
C LEU A 42 9.19 4.44 11.38
N ILE A 43 9.86 4.48 10.24
CA ILE A 43 10.39 3.30 9.57
C ILE A 43 11.83 3.12 10.01
N GLU A 44 12.15 1.92 10.48
CA GLU A 44 13.53 1.55 10.80
C GLU A 44 14.36 1.45 9.50
N HIS A 45 15.34 2.34 9.37
CA HIS A 45 16.28 2.34 8.24
C HIS A 45 17.57 1.60 8.65
N ARG A 46 18.08 0.68 7.81
CA ARG A 46 19.33 -0.07 8.08
C ARG A 46 20.60 0.79 8.17
N ASP A 47 20.53 2.08 7.83
CA ASP A 47 21.69 2.96 7.80
C ASP A 47 21.87 3.74 9.11
N ALA A 48 22.31 3.04 10.15
CA ALA A 48 23.16 3.63 11.16
C ALA A 48 24.46 2.81 11.14
N LYS A 49 25.57 3.46 10.79
CA LYS A 49 26.92 2.89 10.81
C LYS A 49 27.08 1.98 12.04
N GLU A 50 27.55 0.75 11.80
CA GLU A 50 28.25 -0.04 12.82
C GLU A 50 29.23 0.89 13.56
N GLY A 51 28.99 1.14 14.84
CA GLY A 51 29.92 1.93 15.65
C GLY A 51 29.36 2.93 16.66
N ASP A 52 28.12 2.80 17.13
CA ASP A 52 27.77 3.27 18.48
C ASP A 52 26.93 2.19 19.14
N ASP A 53 27.56 1.41 20.02
CA ASP A 53 26.94 0.51 21.00
C ASP A 53 26.11 1.33 22.00
N ARG A 54 25.07 1.99 21.50
CA ARG A 54 23.89 2.27 22.28
C ARG A 54 22.83 1.34 21.72
N ALA A 55 22.76 0.17 22.33
CA ALA A 55 21.55 -0.62 22.33
C ALA A 55 20.39 0.36 22.49
N VAL A 56 19.66 0.59 21.40
CA VAL A 56 18.27 1.01 21.53
C VAL A 56 17.68 -0.20 22.22
N GLU A 57 17.50 -0.07 23.53
CA GLU A 57 16.89 -1.08 24.36
C GLU A 57 15.68 -1.63 23.58
N GLU A 58 15.57 -2.95 23.54
CA GLU A 58 14.35 -3.63 23.12
C GLU A 58 13.22 -3.16 24.05
N ASP A 59 12.70 -1.96 23.85
CA ASP A 59 11.51 -1.46 24.51
C ASP A 59 10.32 -2.12 23.80
N THR A 60 10.16 -3.36 24.22
CA THR A 60 9.00 -4.20 24.08
C THR A 60 7.80 -3.48 24.70
N GLY A 61 7.18 -2.56 23.94
CA GLY A 61 5.78 -2.20 24.10
C GLY A 61 5.42 -1.08 25.08
N SER A 62 6.21 -0.01 25.22
CA SER A 62 5.83 1.15 26.05
C SER A 62 5.39 2.35 25.20
N ASP A 63 4.35 3.05 25.67
CA ASP A 63 3.71 4.25 25.11
C ASP A 63 4.69 5.41 24.87
N SER A 64 5.54 5.29 23.86
CA SER A 64 6.44 6.37 23.45
C SER A 64 5.60 7.48 22.83
N LEU A 65 5.49 8.60 23.54
CA LEU A 65 4.79 9.79 23.06
C LEU A 65 5.78 10.78 22.46
N LEU A 66 5.50 11.24 21.24
CA LEU A 66 6.18 12.38 20.63
C LEU A 66 5.17 13.50 20.46
N HIS A 67 5.46 14.66 21.05
CA HIS A 67 4.53 15.79 21.11
C HIS A 67 3.14 15.42 21.67
N GLY A 68 3.09 14.44 22.59
CA GLY A 68 1.83 13.95 23.19
C GLY A 68 1.03 12.99 22.31
N LEU A 69 1.57 12.55 21.17
CA LEU A 69 0.95 11.56 20.28
C LEU A 69 1.74 10.25 20.31
N PRO A 70 1.08 9.08 20.18
CA PRO A 70 1.74 7.79 20.09
C PRO A 70 2.75 7.72 18.94
N VAL A 71 3.86 7.04 19.18
CA VAL A 71 4.87 6.71 18.18
C VAL A 71 4.86 5.21 17.94
N ARG A 72 4.66 4.81 16.69
CA ARG A 72 4.82 3.44 16.22
C ARG A 72 6.10 3.33 15.41
N VAL A 73 6.97 2.41 15.79
CA VAL A 73 8.14 2.03 14.98
C VAL A 73 7.75 0.82 14.12
N ILE A 74 7.92 0.95 12.80
CA ILE A 74 7.79 -0.14 11.85
C ILE A 74 9.17 -0.73 11.66
N HIS A 75 9.36 -1.90 12.26
CA HIS A 75 10.60 -2.66 12.17
C HIS A 75 10.78 -3.24 10.77
N GLN A 76 12.03 -3.53 10.44
CA GLN A 76 12.33 -4.13 9.15
C GLN A 76 11.71 -5.51 8.96
N SER A 77 11.58 -6.30 10.03
CA SER A 77 10.90 -7.60 9.98
C SER A 77 9.43 -7.47 9.58
N GLU A 78 8.75 -6.39 10.00
CA GLU A 78 7.39 -6.06 9.57
C GLU A 78 7.39 -5.70 8.07
N LEU A 79 8.34 -4.88 7.61
CA LEU A 79 8.45 -4.56 6.18
C LEU A 79 8.73 -5.79 5.31
N GLU A 80 9.53 -6.73 5.80
CA GLU A 80 9.82 -7.99 5.10
C GLU A 80 8.55 -8.84 4.92
N ALA A 81 7.66 -8.86 5.92
CA ALA A 81 6.34 -9.50 5.80
C ALA A 81 5.46 -8.82 4.73
N TRP A 82 5.65 -7.51 4.48
CA TRP A 82 4.94 -6.74 3.45
C TRP A 82 5.62 -6.74 2.08
N ARG A 83 6.75 -7.44 1.91
CA ARG A 83 7.56 -7.41 0.67
C ARG A 83 6.75 -7.73 -0.59
N VAL A 84 5.92 -8.78 -0.56
CA VAL A 84 5.12 -9.19 -1.73
C VAL A 84 4.02 -8.18 -2.06
N PRO A 85 3.16 -7.77 -1.11
CA PRO A 85 2.18 -6.71 -1.36
C PRO A 85 2.83 -5.42 -1.88
N ILE A 86 3.95 -4.98 -1.30
CA ILE A 86 4.66 -3.78 -1.74
C ILE A 86 5.12 -3.92 -3.20
N ALA A 87 5.75 -5.06 -3.55
CA ALA A 87 6.20 -5.31 -4.91
C ALA A 87 5.05 -5.38 -5.94
N ASN A 88 3.88 -5.89 -5.53
CA ASN A 88 2.70 -5.92 -6.38
C ASN A 88 2.12 -4.51 -6.58
N TRP A 89 1.97 -3.74 -5.50
CA TRP A 89 1.49 -2.37 -5.59
C TRP A 89 2.45 -1.46 -6.36
N SER A 90 3.77 -1.66 -6.26
CA SER A 90 4.74 -0.90 -7.06
C SER A 90 4.61 -1.17 -8.56
N ARG A 91 4.06 -2.32 -8.96
CA ARG A 91 3.72 -2.62 -10.37
C ARG A 91 2.37 -2.06 -10.79
N ILE A 92 1.42 -1.97 -9.86
CA ILE A 92 0.05 -1.49 -10.10
C ILE A 92 -0.02 0.05 -10.17
N VAL A 93 0.65 0.76 -9.26
CA VAL A 93 0.60 2.23 -9.14
C VAL A 93 0.93 2.96 -10.46
N PRO A 94 1.94 2.55 -11.25
CA PRO A 94 2.21 3.17 -12.55
C PRO A 94 1.00 3.18 -13.50
N TYR A 95 0.18 2.13 -13.51
CA TYR A 95 -1.06 2.10 -14.31
C TYR A 95 -2.08 3.10 -13.78
N LEU A 96 -2.29 3.12 -12.46
CA LEU A 96 -3.26 4.03 -11.82
C LEU A 96 -2.93 5.50 -12.11
N VAL A 97 -1.65 5.87 -12.09
CA VAL A 97 -1.20 7.24 -12.35
C VAL A 97 -1.29 7.56 -13.84
N SER A 98 -0.76 6.69 -14.70
CA SER A 98 -0.68 6.94 -16.15
C SER A 98 -2.05 6.96 -16.83
N TYR A 99 -2.97 6.08 -16.40
CA TYR A 99 -4.31 5.95 -16.97
C TYR A 99 -5.39 6.74 -16.23
N ARG A 100 -5.03 7.55 -15.23
CA ARG A 100 -6.00 8.35 -14.44
C ARG A 100 -6.95 9.18 -15.31
N ARG A 101 -6.46 9.71 -16.44
CA ARG A 101 -7.23 10.54 -17.40
C ARG A 101 -7.81 9.74 -18.57
N PHE A 102 -7.48 8.46 -18.68
CA PHE A 102 -7.87 7.56 -19.78
C PHE A 102 -8.76 6.42 -19.27
N ARG A 103 -9.51 6.68 -18.20
CA ARG A 103 -10.47 5.72 -17.62
C ARG A 103 -11.56 5.40 -18.65
N THR A 104 -11.91 4.13 -18.76
CA THR A 104 -12.97 3.66 -19.66
C THR A 104 -14.10 3.03 -18.84
N PRO A 105 -15.09 3.82 -18.36
CA PRO A 105 -16.13 3.33 -17.45
C PRO A 105 -16.92 2.13 -18.00
N VAL A 106 -17.11 2.08 -19.32
CA VAL A 106 -17.79 0.95 -20.00
C VAL A 106 -16.98 -0.34 -19.87
N LEU A 107 -15.67 -0.28 -20.08
CA LEU A 107 -14.76 -1.42 -19.91
C LEU A 107 -14.69 -1.84 -18.44
N GLU A 108 -14.54 -0.89 -17.52
CA GLU A 108 -14.57 -1.16 -16.07
C GLU A 108 -15.86 -1.88 -15.66
N GLN A 109 -17.02 -1.42 -16.15
CA GLN A 109 -18.28 -2.07 -15.85
C GLN A 109 -18.38 -3.47 -16.47
N ALA A 110 -17.89 -3.66 -17.69
CA ALA A 110 -17.84 -4.97 -18.34
C ALA A 110 -16.94 -5.96 -17.58
N ILE A 111 -15.78 -5.51 -17.10
CA ILE A 111 -14.87 -6.29 -16.26
C ILE A 111 -15.58 -6.71 -14.96
N VAL A 112 -16.26 -5.78 -14.26
CA VAL A 112 -17.00 -6.11 -13.03
C VAL A 112 -18.08 -7.17 -13.27
N VAL A 113 -18.78 -7.11 -14.41
CA VAL A 113 -19.78 -8.13 -14.79
C VAL A 113 -19.14 -9.47 -15.09
N TYR A 114 -17.98 -9.48 -15.77
CA TYR A 114 -17.24 -10.70 -16.09
C TYR A 114 -16.65 -11.38 -14.85
N LEU A 115 -16.29 -10.61 -13.83
CA LEU A 115 -15.79 -11.08 -12.53
C LEU A 115 -16.91 -11.55 -11.58
N ASN A 116 -18.02 -12.05 -12.12
CA ASN A 116 -19.07 -12.72 -11.35
C ASN A 116 -18.60 -14.00 -10.65
N GLU A 117 -17.48 -14.55 -11.12
CA GLU A 117 -16.70 -15.63 -10.53
C GLU A 117 -15.22 -15.20 -10.52
N PRO A 118 -14.36 -15.79 -9.67
CA PRO A 118 -12.94 -15.52 -9.71
C PRO A 118 -12.31 -15.84 -11.07
N ARG A 119 -11.53 -14.90 -11.63
CA ARG A 119 -10.83 -15.05 -12.91
C ARG A 119 -9.37 -14.64 -12.77
N ALA A 120 -8.49 -15.40 -13.42
CA ALA A 120 -7.07 -15.06 -13.55
C ALA A 120 -6.87 -13.84 -14.46
N LEU A 121 -5.81 -13.06 -14.22
CA LEU A 121 -5.46 -11.88 -15.02
C LEU A 121 -5.40 -12.19 -16.53
N ASP A 122 -4.73 -13.27 -16.92
CA ASP A 122 -4.60 -13.65 -18.32
C ASP A 122 -5.97 -13.90 -18.97
N ALA A 123 -6.90 -14.55 -18.25
CA ALA A 123 -8.25 -14.80 -18.73
C ALA A 123 -9.08 -13.52 -18.85
N ILE A 124 -8.78 -12.48 -18.08
CA ILE A 124 -9.41 -11.15 -18.20
C ILE A 124 -8.85 -10.43 -19.44
N VAL A 125 -7.52 -10.41 -19.60
CA VAL A 125 -6.85 -9.80 -20.75
C VAL A 125 -7.30 -10.46 -22.06
N GLU A 126 -7.36 -11.79 -22.11
CA GLU A 126 -7.84 -12.54 -23.26
C GLU A 126 -9.32 -12.23 -23.57
N ARG A 127 -10.17 -12.15 -22.54
CA ARG A 127 -11.61 -11.88 -22.71
C ARG A 127 -11.89 -10.52 -23.34
N PHE A 128 -11.04 -9.53 -23.08
CA PHE A 128 -11.16 -8.16 -23.55
C PHE A 128 -10.08 -7.80 -24.59
N SER A 129 -9.65 -8.79 -25.38
CA SER A 129 -8.59 -8.65 -26.41
C SER A 129 -8.86 -7.59 -27.50
N GLU A 130 -10.09 -7.09 -27.61
CA GLU A 130 -10.43 -5.94 -28.46
C GLU A 130 -9.84 -4.61 -27.95
N TYR A 131 -9.45 -4.55 -26.68
CA TYR A 131 -8.72 -3.44 -26.07
C TYR A 131 -7.22 -3.77 -26.00
N ASP A 132 -6.36 -2.75 -25.95
CA ASP A 132 -4.96 -2.99 -25.62
C ASP A 132 -4.83 -3.53 -24.19
N GLN A 133 -3.90 -4.46 -23.98
CA GLN A 133 -3.70 -5.12 -22.68
C GLN A 133 -3.51 -4.10 -21.54
N ALA A 134 -2.76 -3.02 -21.79
CA ALA A 134 -2.47 -2.03 -20.76
C ALA A 134 -3.73 -1.26 -20.31
N SER A 135 -4.67 -0.98 -21.23
CA SER A 135 -5.98 -0.42 -20.89
C SER A 135 -6.86 -1.37 -20.08
N VAL A 136 -6.82 -2.68 -20.37
CA VAL A 136 -7.54 -3.71 -19.59
C VAL A 136 -6.97 -3.81 -18.17
N GLU A 137 -5.65 -3.94 -18.06
CA GLU A 137 -4.94 -3.97 -16.77
C GLU A 137 -5.17 -2.70 -15.96
N ALA A 138 -5.07 -1.52 -16.57
CA ALA A 138 -5.34 -0.25 -15.91
C ALA A 138 -6.77 -0.16 -15.39
N SER A 139 -7.75 -0.62 -16.17
CA SER A 139 -9.17 -0.63 -15.76
C SER A 139 -9.40 -1.60 -14.60
N LEU A 140 -8.83 -2.80 -14.67
CA LEU A 140 -8.88 -3.79 -13.58
C LEU A 140 -8.24 -3.26 -12.29
N PHE A 141 -7.05 -2.67 -12.39
CA PHE A 141 -6.35 -2.11 -11.24
C PHE A 141 -7.05 -0.88 -10.66
N ALA A 142 -7.70 -0.06 -11.49
CA ALA A 142 -8.55 1.03 -11.01
C ALA A 142 -9.76 0.52 -10.21
N LEU A 143 -10.34 -0.61 -10.62
CA LEU A 143 -11.40 -1.29 -9.87
C LEU A 143 -10.88 -1.89 -8.55
N LEU A 144 -9.69 -2.48 -8.57
CA LEU A 144 -9.02 -2.98 -7.37
C LEU A 144 -8.76 -1.85 -6.36
N ALA A 145 -8.16 -0.75 -6.81
CA ALA A 145 -7.83 0.40 -5.97
C ALA A 145 -9.08 1.12 -5.41
N SER A 146 -10.21 1.05 -6.12
CA SER A 146 -11.49 1.60 -5.63
C SER A 146 -12.30 0.62 -4.79
N GLY A 147 -11.79 -0.60 -4.56
CA GLY A 147 -12.48 -1.63 -3.78
C GLY A 147 -13.72 -2.21 -4.47
N ARG A 148 -13.86 -2.07 -5.79
CA ARG A 148 -14.94 -2.73 -6.56
C ARG A 148 -14.58 -4.14 -6.99
N VAL A 149 -13.28 -4.43 -7.02
CA VAL A 149 -12.70 -5.74 -7.28
C VAL A 149 -11.71 -6.03 -6.15
N VAL A 150 -11.57 -7.30 -5.79
CA VAL A 150 -10.61 -7.78 -4.80
C VAL A 150 -9.79 -8.93 -5.37
N SER A 151 -8.59 -9.10 -4.83
CA SER A 151 -7.72 -10.23 -5.11
C SER A 151 -6.95 -10.55 -3.84
N PRO A 152 -7.23 -11.66 -3.15
CA PRO A 152 -6.42 -12.10 -2.00
C PRO A 152 -4.98 -12.42 -2.41
N ASP A 153 -4.79 -12.89 -3.65
CA ASP A 153 -3.50 -13.31 -4.18
C ASP A 153 -2.44 -12.20 -4.15
N ILE A 154 -2.83 -10.94 -4.37
CA ILE A 154 -1.87 -9.81 -4.35
C ILE A 154 -1.20 -9.60 -3.00
N ALA A 155 -1.76 -10.15 -1.92
CA ALA A 155 -1.18 -10.04 -0.58
C ALA A 155 -0.13 -11.13 -0.32
N VAL A 156 -0.16 -12.25 -1.05
CA VAL A 156 0.60 -13.46 -0.70
C VAL A 156 1.52 -13.96 -1.81
N ALA A 157 1.22 -13.66 -3.08
CA ALA A 157 1.98 -14.14 -4.24
C ALA A 157 2.35 -12.98 -5.19
N PRO A 158 3.49 -13.08 -5.92
CA PRO A 158 3.83 -12.10 -6.95
C PRO A 158 2.75 -11.99 -8.03
N LEU A 159 2.44 -10.75 -8.42
CA LEU A 159 1.49 -10.43 -9.48
C LEU A 159 1.92 -11.11 -10.79
N SER A 160 1.04 -11.93 -11.34
CA SER A 160 1.27 -12.70 -12.57
C SER A 160 -0.04 -12.89 -13.32
N GLY A 161 0.05 -13.49 -14.51
CA GLY A 161 -1.11 -13.88 -15.29
C GLY A 161 -2.10 -14.80 -14.55
N ALA A 162 -1.61 -15.58 -13.59
CA ALA A 162 -2.40 -16.48 -12.75
C ALA A 162 -3.08 -15.78 -11.56
N THR A 163 -2.76 -14.52 -11.26
CA THR A 163 -3.37 -13.79 -10.14
C THR A 163 -4.88 -13.68 -10.32
N SER A 164 -5.63 -14.18 -9.34
CA SER A 164 -7.09 -14.28 -9.39
C SER A 164 -7.77 -13.03 -8.84
N PHE A 165 -8.76 -12.52 -9.57
CA PHE A 165 -9.56 -11.35 -9.22
C PHE A 165 -11.03 -11.75 -9.16
N GLN A 166 -11.79 -11.12 -8.26
CA GLN A 166 -13.24 -11.29 -8.17
C GLN A 166 -13.90 -9.95 -7.78
N ARG A 167 -15.17 -9.78 -8.15
CA ARG A 167 -15.96 -8.64 -7.66
C ARG A 167 -16.18 -8.75 -6.14
N VAL A 168 -16.37 -7.60 -5.47
CA VAL A 168 -16.82 -7.53 -4.06
C VAL A 168 -18.28 -7.94 -3.88
#